data_AF-A0A1Q7IEH3-F1
#
_entry.id   AF-A0A1Q7IEH3-F1
#
_cell.length_a   1.000
_cell.length_b   1.000
_cell.length_c   1.000
_cell.angle_alpha   90.00
_cell.angle_beta   90.00
_cell.angle_gamma   90.00
#
_symmetry.space_group_name_H-M   'P 1'
#
loop_
_entity.id
_entity.type
_entity.pdbx_description
1 polymer ?
#
loop_
_entity_poly.entity_id
_entity_poly.type
_entity_poly.pdbx_seq_one_letter_code
_entity_poly.pdbx_strand_id
1 'polypeptide(L)'
;MTIISLADCCRRLSIDPKTFRRWLALHELTVQPHPADARIKGVTRDQLLLVATAHRRTLPSLPEVLPVLAPTGKPEPPPPLPRETIDLLQALTDLPAQIAALQQHLAVLTQQVHLPPATTSHSQDIAGAVAEPVLARPVMASPTPAKAAAKSRQLASLATDRPRQPVHVLPLVEYGTHGDYVVICPTQGLLSLQPDSPEWFTWLGTLSSFRFVGKFGRLTVHRESQRWPRAAWRAHRQIRNHSYNHRLGPTECLTIAVLEQAAAALQSHLK
;
A
#
# COMPACT_ATOMS: atom_id res chain seq x y z
N MET A 1 -37.55 -13.96 15.85
CA MET A 1 -36.29 -13.82 15.08
C MET A 1 -35.79 -12.39 15.21
N THR A 2 -34.76 -12.14 16.02
CA THR A 2 -34.21 -10.78 16.21
C THR A 2 -33.29 -10.43 15.04
N ILE A 3 -33.73 -9.49 14.20
CA ILE A 3 -32.92 -8.91 13.12
C ILE A 3 -32.08 -7.79 13.73
N ILE A 4 -30.78 -7.80 13.49
CA ILE A 4 -29.82 -6.81 14.00
C ILE A 4 -29.38 -5.93 12.83
N SER A 5 -29.33 -4.61 13.02
CA SER A 5 -28.89 -3.69 11.97
C SER A 5 -27.43 -3.97 11.55
N LEU A 6 -27.11 -3.75 10.27
CA LEU A 6 -25.72 -3.92 9.80
C LEU A 6 -24.73 -3.03 10.58
N ALA A 7 -25.15 -1.83 10.99
CA ALA A 7 -24.32 -0.92 11.78
C ALA A 7 -24.01 -1.49 13.16
N ASP A 8 -24.99 -2.11 13.83
CA ASP A 8 -24.79 -2.79 15.11
C ASP A 8 -23.92 -4.02 14.98
N CYS A 9 -24.08 -4.80 13.90
CA CYS A 9 -23.21 -5.94 13.62
C CYS A 9 -21.75 -5.51 13.47
N CYS A 10 -21.49 -4.43 12.73
CA CYS A 10 -20.14 -3.89 12.55
C CYS A 10 -19.53 -3.41 13.87
N ARG A 11 -20.33 -2.74 14.73
CA ARG A 11 -19.91 -2.34 16.08
C ARG A 11 -19.56 -3.54 16.95
N ARG A 12 -20.40 -4.57 16.97
CA ARG A 12 -20.19 -5.79 17.79
C ARG A 12 -18.97 -6.57 17.36
N LEU A 13 -18.71 -6.65 16.06
CA LEU A 13 -17.56 -7.37 15.52
C LEU A 13 -16.28 -6.50 15.45
N SER A 14 -16.37 -5.20 15.76
CA SER A 14 -15.29 -4.22 15.59
C SER A 14 -14.67 -4.27 14.19
N ILE A 15 -15.52 -4.30 13.16
CA ILE A 15 -15.12 -4.38 11.74
C ILE A 15 -15.72 -3.25 10.92
N ASP A 16 -15.01 -2.87 9.86
CA ASP A 16 -15.50 -1.89 8.89
C ASP A 16 -16.72 -2.43 8.11
N PRO A 17 -17.72 -1.57 7.78
CA PRO A 17 -18.88 -1.96 7.00
C PRO A 17 -18.56 -2.63 5.66
N LYS A 18 -17.46 -2.27 4.99
CA LYS A 18 -17.04 -2.91 3.74
C LYS A 18 -16.55 -4.33 3.99
N THR A 19 -15.80 -4.55 5.07
CA THR A 19 -15.34 -5.88 5.47
C THR A 19 -16.52 -6.77 5.80
N PHE A 20 -17.49 -6.26 6.57
CA PHE A 20 -18.69 -7.01 6.92
C PHE A 20 -19.52 -7.37 5.68
N ARG A 21 -19.74 -6.43 4.75
CA ARG A 21 -20.44 -6.72 3.47
C ARG A 21 -19.70 -7.76 2.63
N ARG A 22 -18.37 -7.74 2.62
CA ARG A 22 -17.56 -8.76 1.92
C ARG A 22 -17.75 -10.14 2.56
N TRP A 23 -17.84 -10.23 3.87
CA TRP A 23 -18.08 -11.49 4.56
C TRP A 23 -19.49 -12.02 4.28
N LEU A 24 -20.50 -11.15 4.29
CA LEU A 24 -21.87 -11.54 3.92
C LEU A 24 -21.94 -12.08 2.48
N ALA A 25 -21.23 -11.45 1.54
CA ALA A 25 -21.15 -11.93 0.17
C ALA A 25 -20.41 -13.28 0.05
N LEU A 26 -19.38 -13.52 0.87
CA LEU A 26 -18.60 -14.76 0.86
C LEU A 26 -19.39 -15.95 1.41
N HIS A 27 -20.30 -15.71 2.34
CA HIS A 27 -21.18 -16.74 2.94
C HIS A 27 -22.58 -16.77 2.30
N GLU A 28 -22.76 -16.08 1.17
CA GLU A 28 -24.04 -15.98 0.43
C GLU A 28 -25.23 -15.56 1.31
N LEU A 29 -24.98 -14.76 2.36
CA LEU A 29 -25.99 -14.38 3.33
C LEU A 29 -26.84 -13.21 2.82
N THR A 30 -28.15 -13.43 2.79
CA THR A 30 -29.11 -12.41 2.38
C THR A 30 -29.41 -11.43 3.51
N VAL A 31 -29.38 -10.15 3.17
CA VAL A 31 -29.64 -9.06 4.11
C VAL A 31 -31.13 -8.73 4.08
N GLN A 32 -31.78 -8.76 5.23
CA GLN A 32 -33.22 -8.53 5.37
C GLN A 32 -33.52 -7.10 5.84
N PRO A 33 -34.66 -6.50 5.44
CA PRO A 33 -35.09 -5.22 5.99
C PRO A 33 -35.41 -5.38 7.48
N HIS A 34 -35.01 -4.40 8.28
CA HIS A 34 -35.24 -4.40 9.72
C HIS A 34 -36.75 -4.18 10.01
N PRO A 35 -37.36 -4.90 10.97
CA PRO A 35 -38.81 -4.84 11.20
C PRO A 35 -39.29 -3.48 11.70
N ALA A 36 -38.43 -2.70 12.36
CA ALA A 36 -38.74 -1.33 12.80
C ALA A 36 -38.49 -0.25 11.74
N ASP A 37 -37.69 -0.54 10.70
CA ASP A 37 -37.38 0.42 9.63
C ASP A 37 -36.92 -0.33 8.37
N ALA A 38 -37.77 -0.32 7.34
CA ALA A 38 -37.51 -0.97 6.06
C ALA A 38 -36.31 -0.37 5.28
N ARG A 39 -35.86 0.84 5.63
CA ARG A 39 -34.67 1.47 5.05
C ARG A 39 -33.38 0.89 5.64
N ILE A 40 -33.46 0.31 6.84
CA ILE A 40 -32.31 -0.27 7.53
C ILE A 40 -32.18 -1.73 7.10
N LYS A 41 -31.02 -2.04 6.56
CA LYS A 41 -30.61 -3.39 6.24
C LYS A 41 -30.06 -4.07 7.50
N GLY A 42 -30.46 -5.31 7.74
CA GLY A 42 -30.05 -6.09 8.90
C GLY A 42 -29.89 -7.57 8.57
N VAL A 43 -29.23 -8.29 9.48
CA VAL A 43 -29.03 -9.74 9.39
C VAL A 43 -29.56 -10.39 10.65
N THR A 44 -29.94 -11.66 10.57
CA THR A 44 -30.40 -12.38 11.76
C THR A 44 -29.24 -12.66 12.71
N ARG A 45 -29.56 -12.86 13.99
CA ARG A 45 -28.56 -13.22 15.02
C ARG A 45 -27.77 -14.48 14.64
N ASP A 46 -28.44 -15.47 14.06
CA ASP A 46 -27.83 -16.74 13.66
C ASP A 46 -26.84 -16.56 12.50
N GLN A 47 -27.20 -15.71 11.52
CA GLN A 47 -26.29 -15.31 10.44
C GLN A 47 -25.05 -14.58 10.97
N LEU A 48 -25.23 -13.69 11.95
CA LEU A 48 -24.12 -12.98 12.57
C LEU A 48 -23.18 -13.93 13.32
N LEU A 49 -23.73 -14.93 14.02
CA LEU A 49 -22.95 -15.98 14.70
C LEU A 49 -22.16 -16.82 13.70
N LEU A 50 -22.78 -17.25 12.60
CA LEU A 50 -22.11 -18.02 11.55
C LEU A 50 -20.89 -17.26 10.99
N VAL A 51 -21.07 -15.98 10.66
CA VAL A 51 -19.99 -15.12 10.16
C VAL A 51 -18.90 -14.92 11.22
N ALA A 52 -19.27 -14.71 12.48
CA ALA A 52 -18.30 -14.54 13.57
C ALA A 52 -17.45 -15.79 13.79
N THR A 53 -18.07 -16.97 13.81
CA THR A 53 -17.38 -18.26 13.97
C THR A 53 -16.47 -18.54 12.77
N ALA A 54 -16.96 -18.33 11.55
CA ALA A 54 -16.18 -18.54 10.33
C ALA A 54 -14.93 -17.66 10.25
N HIS A 55 -15.01 -16.42 10.76
CA HIS A 55 -13.88 -15.48 10.77
C HIS A 55 -13.13 -15.43 12.11
N ARG A 56 -13.37 -16.40 13.01
CA ARG A 56 -12.74 -16.54 14.33
C ARG A 56 -12.77 -15.23 15.15
N ARG A 57 -13.91 -14.54 15.14
CA ARG A 57 -14.12 -13.31 15.91
C ARG A 57 -14.99 -13.57 17.13
N THR A 58 -14.55 -13.04 18.26
CA THR A 58 -15.36 -13.01 19.48
C THR A 58 -16.44 -11.94 19.32
N LEU A 59 -17.69 -12.38 19.23
CA LEU A 59 -18.81 -11.48 19.46
C LEU A 59 -18.86 -11.23 20.98
N PRO A 60 -18.86 -9.98 21.45
CA PRO A 60 -19.19 -9.70 22.83
C PRO A 60 -20.62 -10.24 23.04
N SER A 61 -20.73 -11.27 23.87
CA SER A 61 -22.00 -11.75 24.36
C SER A 61 -22.72 -10.55 24.96
N LEU A 62 -23.86 -10.15 24.38
CA LEU A 62 -24.82 -9.36 25.14
C LEU A 62 -25.14 -10.13 26.42
N PRO A 63 -25.37 -9.43 27.55
CA PRO A 63 -25.69 -10.07 28.82
C PRO A 63 -26.92 -10.94 28.60
N GLU A 64 -26.67 -12.23 28.48
CA GLU A 64 -27.65 -13.21 28.89
C GLU A 64 -27.83 -12.91 30.36
N VAL A 65 -28.97 -12.30 30.69
CA VAL A 65 -29.49 -12.33 32.05
C VAL A 65 -29.68 -13.80 32.34
N LEU A 66 -28.60 -14.43 32.80
CA LEU A 66 -28.65 -15.71 33.47
C LEU A 66 -29.62 -15.49 34.62
N PRO A 67 -30.73 -16.24 34.70
CA PRO A 67 -31.39 -16.40 35.98
C PRO A 67 -30.30 -16.92 36.91
N VAL A 68 -29.98 -16.15 37.94
CA VAL A 68 -29.15 -16.58 39.05
C VAL A 68 -29.84 -17.81 39.64
N LEU A 69 -29.41 -18.99 39.21
CA LEU A 69 -29.67 -20.22 39.93
C LEU A 69 -28.49 -20.40 40.88
N ALA A 70 -28.87 -20.40 42.16
CA ALA A 70 -28.04 -20.46 43.34
C ALA A 70 -26.96 -21.57 43.29
N PRO A 71 -25.88 -21.42 44.07
CA PRO A 71 -24.77 -22.35 44.08
C PRO A 71 -25.12 -23.58 44.93
N THR A 72 -25.44 -24.69 44.28
CA THR A 72 -25.42 -26.01 44.93
C THR A 72 -24.94 -27.05 43.92
N GLY A 73 -23.70 -27.52 44.07
CA GLY A 73 -23.23 -28.71 43.37
C GLY A 73 -21.73 -28.73 43.13
N LYS A 74 -21.04 -29.64 43.82
CA LYS A 74 -19.65 -30.14 43.70
C LYS A 74 -18.82 -29.73 42.47
N PRO A 75 -17.50 -29.48 42.64
CA PRO A 75 -16.57 -29.31 41.52
C PRO A 75 -16.39 -30.65 40.79
N GLU A 76 -16.97 -30.75 39.60
CA GLU A 76 -16.71 -31.80 38.62
C GLU A 76 -15.46 -31.41 37.80
N PRO A 77 -14.45 -32.29 37.66
CA PRO A 77 -13.24 -31.96 36.91
C PRO A 77 -13.56 -31.72 35.43
N PRO A 78 -12.91 -30.74 34.78
CA PRO A 78 -13.15 -30.45 33.37
C PRO A 78 -12.81 -31.66 32.50
N PRO A 79 -13.57 -31.90 31.41
CA PRO A 79 -13.35 -33.03 30.52
C PRO A 79 -11.93 -32.95 29.90
N PRO A 80 -11.25 -34.09 29.73
CA PRO A 80 -9.91 -34.11 29.16
C PRO A 80 -9.92 -33.54 27.74
N LEU A 81 -8.98 -32.63 27.48
CA LEU A 81 -8.80 -32.01 26.17
C LEU A 81 -8.60 -33.11 25.11
N PRO A 82 -9.23 -32.99 23.91
CA PRO A 82 -9.06 -33.95 22.82
C PRO A 82 -7.58 -34.15 22.50
N ARG A 83 -7.15 -35.39 22.27
CA ARG A 83 -5.74 -35.74 21.97
C ARG A 83 -5.16 -34.91 20.83
N GLU A 84 -5.99 -34.60 19.83
CA GLU A 84 -5.63 -33.72 18.70
C GLU A 84 -5.17 -32.32 19.14
N THR A 85 -5.78 -31.75 20.18
CA THR A 85 -5.35 -30.45 20.72
C THR A 85 -4.06 -30.54 21.51
N ILE A 86 -3.79 -31.67 22.15
CA ILE A 86 -2.53 -31.93 22.85
C ILE A 86 -1.40 -32.06 21.83
N ASP A 87 -1.61 -32.85 20.77
CA ASP A 87 -0.63 -33.05 19.70
C ASP A 87 -0.33 -31.74 18.95
N LEU A 88 -1.34 -30.90 18.71
CA LEU A 88 -1.16 -29.58 18.09
C LEU A 88 -0.40 -28.60 19.00
N LEU A 89 -0.69 -28.60 20.30
CA LEU A 89 0.06 -27.78 21.26
C LEU A 89 1.53 -28.23 21.32
N GLN A 90 1.78 -29.53 21.25
CA GLN A 90 3.11 -30.10 21.26
C GLN A 90 3.89 -29.77 19.97
N ALA A 91 3.24 -29.84 18.81
CA ALA A 91 3.82 -29.40 17.55
C ALA A 91 4.15 -27.89 17.53
N LEU A 92 3.32 -27.06 18.18
CA LEU A 92 3.59 -25.63 18.35
C LEU A 92 4.76 -25.37 19.30
N THR A 93 4.95 -26.20 20.33
CA THR A 93 6.12 -26.08 21.21
C THR A 93 7.43 -26.54 20.56
N ASP A 94 7.36 -27.42 19.56
CA ASP A 94 8.55 -27.93 18.84
C ASP A 94 9.02 -26.99 17.71
N LEU A 95 8.13 -26.14 17.20
CA LEU A 95 8.42 -25.19 16.12
C LEU A 95 9.57 -24.20 16.42
N PRO A 96 9.66 -23.58 17.63
CA PRO A 96 10.78 -22.71 17.99
C PRO A 96 12.15 -23.39 17.91
N ALA A 97 12.24 -24.67 18.30
CA ALA A 97 13.48 -25.44 18.22
C ALA A 97 13.89 -25.67 16.75
N GLN A 98 12.93 -25.94 15.87
CA GLN A 98 13.18 -26.06 14.42
C GLN A 98 13.64 -24.74 13.81
N ILE A 99 13.04 -23.61 14.20
CA ILE A 99 13.45 -22.28 13.74
C ILE A 99 14.89 -21.97 14.21
N ALA A 100 15.22 -22.29 15.47
CA ALA A 100 16.58 -22.08 15.99
C ALA A 100 17.62 -22.92 15.24
N ALA A 101 17.31 -24.19 14.94
CA ALA A 101 18.18 -25.06 14.15
C ALA A 101 18.39 -24.53 12.71
N LEU A 102 17.34 -24.00 12.08
CA LEU A 102 17.44 -23.37 10.76
C LEU A 102 18.31 -22.11 10.80
N GLN A 103 18.14 -21.27 11.81
CA GLN A 103 18.96 -20.06 12.00
C GLN A 103 20.44 -20.40 12.21
N GLN A 104 20.76 -21.46 12.94
CA GLN A 104 22.13 -21.94 13.10
C GLN A 104 22.74 -22.40 11.77
N HIS A 105 22.00 -23.17 10.97
CA HIS A 105 22.47 -23.57 9.64
C HIS A 105 22.74 -22.37 8.73
N LEU A 106 21.86 -21.36 8.74
CA LEU A 106 22.09 -20.12 7.99
C LEU A 106 23.30 -19.35 8.49
N ALA A 107 23.55 -19.30 9.81
CA ALA A 107 24.72 -18.64 10.38
C ALA A 107 26.03 -19.33 9.99
N VAL A 108 26.05 -20.67 9.92
CA VAL A 108 27.21 -21.45 9.46
C VAL A 108 27.47 -21.19 7.97
N LEU A 109 26.43 -21.24 7.13
CA LEU A 109 26.56 -20.95 5.70
C LEU A 109 27.01 -19.51 5.44
N THR A 110 26.51 -18.54 6.22
CA THR A 110 26.89 -17.13 6.09
C THR A 110 28.37 -16.91 6.41
N GLN A 111 28.91 -17.60 7.42
CA GLN A 111 30.33 -17.58 7.77
C GLN A 111 31.22 -18.24 6.70
N GLN A 112 30.72 -19.23 5.98
CA GLN A 112 31.45 -19.87 4.89
C GLN A 112 31.54 -19.00 3.62
N VAL A 113 30.57 -18.11 3.41
CA VAL A 113 30.49 -17.25 2.20
C VAL A 113 31.17 -15.88 2.39
N HIS A 114 31.35 -15.41 3.63
CA HIS A 114 32.08 -14.15 3.88
C HIS A 114 33.59 -14.39 3.96
N LEU A 115 34.29 -14.16 2.84
CA LEU A 115 35.68 -13.70 2.86
C LEU A 115 35.68 -12.27 3.44
N PRO A 116 36.45 -11.96 4.50
CA PRO A 116 36.55 -10.58 4.98
C PRO A 116 37.34 -9.73 3.96
N PRO A 117 36.88 -8.52 3.58
CA PRO A 117 37.77 -7.56 2.98
C PRO A 117 38.80 -7.14 4.03
N ALA A 118 40.07 -7.33 3.69
CA ALA A 118 41.19 -6.85 4.47
C ALA A 118 41.02 -5.37 4.81
N THR A 119 41.30 -5.06 6.06
CA THR A 119 41.64 -3.75 6.59
C THR A 119 42.54 -2.95 5.64
N THR A 120 42.20 -1.69 5.41
CA THR A 120 43.23 -0.66 5.18
C THR A 120 42.77 0.65 5.81
N SER A 121 43.27 0.87 7.02
CA SER A 121 43.36 2.18 7.64
C SER A 121 44.28 3.06 6.77
N HIS A 122 43.77 4.16 6.26
CA HIS A 122 44.62 5.28 5.86
C HIS A 122 43.96 6.61 6.25
N SER A 123 44.39 7.12 7.40
CA SER A 123 44.36 8.54 7.73
C SER A 123 45.33 9.27 6.80
N GLN A 124 44.93 10.42 6.24
CA GLN A 124 45.63 11.69 6.44
C GLN A 124 45.00 12.83 5.61
N ASP A 125 44.88 13.96 6.30
CA ASP A 125 44.57 15.31 5.82
C ASP A 125 45.35 15.70 4.57
N ILE A 126 44.73 16.50 3.68
CA ILE A 126 45.33 17.74 3.16
C ILE A 126 44.23 18.79 2.96
N ALA A 127 44.47 19.95 3.59
CA ALA A 127 43.74 21.19 3.49
C ALA A 127 44.03 21.98 2.20
N GLY A 128 43.14 22.92 1.89
CA GLY A 128 43.35 24.01 0.94
C GLY A 128 42.51 23.83 -0.34
N ALA A 129 41.99 24.86 -0.98
CA ALA A 129 42.05 26.30 -0.76
C ALA A 129 41.02 26.91 -1.73
N VAL A 130 40.33 27.97 -1.29
CA VAL A 130 40.04 29.20 -2.06
C VAL A 130 39.35 29.04 -3.43
N ALA A 131 38.10 29.55 -3.54
CA ALA A 131 37.75 30.67 -4.43
C ALA A 131 36.22 30.88 -4.50
N GLU A 132 35.74 31.90 -3.80
CA GLU A 132 34.72 32.84 -4.30
C GLU A 132 35.25 33.51 -5.58
N PRO A 133 34.41 33.91 -6.56
CA PRO A 133 33.72 35.19 -6.40
C PRO A 133 32.34 35.36 -7.10
N VAL A 134 31.50 36.20 -6.46
CA VAL A 134 30.82 37.38 -7.04
C VAL A 134 29.44 37.20 -7.73
N LEU A 135 28.42 37.65 -6.98
CA LEU A 135 27.43 38.70 -7.30
C LEU A 135 26.88 38.83 -8.74
N ALA A 136 25.56 38.67 -8.90
CA ALA A 136 24.66 39.77 -9.33
C ALA A 136 23.17 39.35 -9.37
N ARG A 137 22.37 39.95 -8.48
CA ARG A 137 20.96 40.36 -8.70
C ARG A 137 20.97 41.68 -9.51
N PRO A 138 19.83 42.32 -9.91
CA PRO A 138 18.39 41.99 -9.81
C PRO A 138 17.69 42.10 -11.20
N VAL A 139 16.40 41.83 -11.42
CA VAL A 139 15.26 42.78 -11.28
C VAL A 139 13.98 42.10 -11.82
N MET A 140 12.92 42.26 -11.05
CA MET A 140 11.47 42.35 -11.36
C MET A 140 10.93 41.91 -12.74
N ALA A 141 9.87 41.09 -12.72
CA ALA A 141 8.52 41.56 -13.06
C ALA A 141 7.50 40.41 -12.90
N SER A 142 6.52 40.62 -12.02
CA SER A 142 5.22 39.96 -12.08
C SER A 142 4.53 40.32 -13.40
N PRO A 143 3.61 39.48 -13.92
CA PRO A 143 2.23 39.74 -13.54
C PRO A 143 1.40 38.48 -13.29
N THR A 144 0.47 38.65 -12.35
CA THR A 144 -0.75 37.87 -12.18
C THR A 144 -1.58 37.88 -13.49
N PRO A 145 -2.40 36.86 -13.75
CA PRO A 145 -3.82 37.08 -13.42
C PRO A 145 -4.47 35.88 -12.74
N ALA A 146 -5.48 36.25 -11.96
CA ALA A 146 -6.34 35.39 -11.18
C ALA A 146 -7.53 34.84 -12.00
N LYS A 147 -8.13 33.80 -11.42
CA LYS A 147 -9.55 33.40 -11.45
C LYS A 147 -10.08 32.51 -12.58
N ALA A 148 -11.01 31.66 -12.10
CA ALA A 148 -11.91 30.71 -12.77
C ALA A 148 -11.25 29.36 -13.12
N ALA A 149 -11.76 28.19 -12.71
CA ALA A 149 -13.13 27.84 -12.36
C ALA A 149 -13.18 26.77 -11.26
N ALA A 150 -13.90 27.09 -10.18
CA ALA A 150 -14.64 26.11 -9.42
C ALA A 150 -15.94 25.82 -10.18
N LYS A 151 -16.08 24.60 -10.74
CA LYS A 151 -17.34 23.88 -10.99
C LYS A 151 -17.04 22.70 -11.92
N SER A 152 -16.88 21.51 -11.34
CA SER A 152 -17.51 20.28 -11.85
C SER A 152 -17.22 19.15 -10.87
N ARG A 153 -17.97 19.13 -9.77
CA ARG A 153 -18.04 17.98 -8.88
C ARG A 153 -19.51 17.57 -8.89
N GLN A 154 -19.76 16.30 -9.15
CA GLN A 154 -21.05 15.60 -9.29
C GLN A 154 -21.54 15.43 -10.74
N LEU A 155 -21.15 14.29 -11.34
CA LEU A 155 -22.04 13.31 -11.98
C LEU A 155 -21.22 12.34 -12.83
N ALA A 156 -20.85 11.19 -12.25
CA ALA A 156 -20.55 9.94 -12.97
C ALA A 156 -20.35 8.79 -11.97
N SER A 157 -21.32 8.60 -11.07
CA SER A 157 -21.50 7.33 -10.38
C SER A 157 -22.38 6.46 -11.27
N LEU A 158 -21.75 5.64 -12.11
CA LEU A 158 -22.27 4.44 -12.78
C LEU A 158 -21.17 3.90 -13.71
N ALA A 159 -20.26 3.08 -13.17
CA ALA A 159 -19.40 2.24 -13.97
C ALA A 159 -19.06 0.99 -13.17
N THR A 160 -19.82 -0.07 -13.48
CA THR A 160 -19.44 -1.48 -13.53
C THR A 160 -18.35 -1.98 -12.59
N ASP A 161 -18.76 -3.00 -11.82
CA ASP A 161 -17.94 -3.98 -11.12
C ASP A 161 -16.70 -4.33 -11.95
N ARG A 162 -15.57 -3.68 -11.63
CA ARG A 162 -14.27 -4.06 -12.16
C ARG A 162 -13.71 -5.11 -11.23
N PRO A 163 -13.25 -6.26 -11.75
CA PRO A 163 -12.53 -7.23 -10.93
C PRO A 163 -11.42 -6.48 -10.20
N ARG A 164 -11.31 -6.71 -8.88
CA ARG A 164 -10.31 -6.06 -8.03
C ARG A 164 -8.96 -6.21 -8.72
N GLN A 165 -8.44 -5.10 -9.22
CA GLN A 165 -7.16 -5.09 -9.90
C GLN A 165 -6.12 -5.69 -8.95
N PRO A 166 -5.28 -6.64 -9.42
CA PRO A 166 -4.13 -7.06 -8.65
C PRO A 166 -3.37 -5.79 -8.24
N VAL A 167 -2.78 -5.80 -7.04
CA VAL A 167 -1.94 -4.68 -6.58
C VAL A 167 -0.83 -4.52 -7.61
N HIS A 168 -1.02 -3.62 -8.57
CA HIS A 168 -0.06 -3.38 -9.63
C HIS A 168 1.15 -2.74 -8.95
N VAL A 169 2.15 -3.56 -8.65
CA VAL A 169 3.47 -3.07 -8.27
C VAL A 169 3.93 -2.22 -9.46
N LEU A 170 4.11 -0.93 -9.22
CA LEU A 170 4.49 -0.02 -10.30
C LEU A 170 5.95 -0.26 -10.66
N PRO A 171 6.30 -0.31 -11.96
CA PRO A 171 7.69 -0.26 -12.38
C PRO A 171 8.40 0.93 -11.74
N LEU A 172 9.64 0.74 -11.33
CA LEU A 172 10.47 1.73 -10.65
C LEU A 172 11.64 2.09 -11.55
N VAL A 173 11.84 3.37 -11.80
CA VAL A 173 13.03 3.91 -12.46
C VAL A 173 13.84 4.60 -11.38
N GLU A 174 15.07 4.14 -11.15
CA GLU A 174 15.94 4.63 -10.08
C GLU A 174 17.29 5.08 -10.63
N TYR A 175 17.80 6.18 -10.09
CA TYR A 175 19.16 6.64 -10.32
C TYR A 175 20.15 5.78 -9.51
N GLY A 176 20.92 4.95 -10.20
CA GLY A 176 21.90 4.06 -9.61
C GLY A 176 23.17 4.77 -9.12
N THR A 177 23.93 4.08 -8.26
CA THR A 177 25.21 4.56 -7.71
C THR A 177 26.29 4.79 -8.75
N HIS A 178 26.19 4.12 -9.91
CA HIS A 178 27.12 4.23 -11.03
C HIS A 178 26.83 5.42 -11.95
N GLY A 179 25.79 6.20 -11.65
CA GLY A 179 25.43 7.38 -12.41
C GLY A 179 24.46 7.14 -13.57
N ASP A 180 23.96 5.91 -13.70
CA ASP A 180 23.02 5.47 -14.72
C ASP A 180 21.61 5.29 -14.15
N TYR A 181 20.59 5.37 -15.00
CA TYR A 181 19.22 5.06 -14.62
C TYR A 181 18.94 3.58 -14.89
N VAL A 182 18.42 2.91 -13.86
CA VAL A 182 18.03 1.51 -13.92
C VAL A 182 16.52 1.41 -13.84
N VAL A 183 15.95 0.56 -14.69
CA VAL A 183 14.52 0.31 -14.73
C VAL A 183 14.23 -1.03 -14.07
N ILE A 184 13.41 -1.06 -13.03
CA ILE A 184 13.02 -2.24 -12.28
C ILE A 184 11.54 -2.50 -12.56
N CYS A 185 11.26 -3.53 -13.35
CA CYS A 185 9.92 -4.00 -13.63
C CYS A 185 9.52 -5.09 -12.62
N PRO A 186 8.28 -5.08 -12.12
CA PRO A 186 7.79 -6.12 -11.20
C PRO A 186 7.74 -7.50 -11.84
N THR A 187 7.51 -7.57 -13.15
CA THR A 187 7.34 -8.83 -13.89
C THR A 187 8.66 -9.35 -14.47
N GLN A 188 9.58 -8.46 -14.81
CA GLN A 188 10.80 -8.79 -15.57
C GLN A 188 12.10 -8.52 -14.77
N GLY A 189 12.00 -7.95 -13.57
CA GLY A 189 13.16 -7.59 -12.77
C GLY A 189 13.89 -6.37 -13.33
N LEU A 190 15.22 -6.39 -13.24
CA LEU A 190 16.08 -5.28 -13.67
C LEU A 190 16.24 -5.28 -15.19
N LEU A 191 15.82 -4.19 -15.82
CA LEU A 191 15.94 -3.90 -17.24
C LEU A 191 17.05 -2.86 -17.45
N SER A 192 18.09 -3.24 -18.17
CA SER A 192 19.18 -2.36 -18.62
C SER A 192 18.76 -1.55 -19.85
N LEU A 193 17.66 -0.80 -19.74
CA LEU A 193 17.19 0.08 -20.81
C LEU A 193 18.03 1.35 -20.84
N GLN A 194 18.58 1.69 -22.01
CA GLN A 194 19.26 2.97 -22.17
C GLN A 194 18.21 4.10 -22.10
N PRO A 195 18.38 5.09 -21.20
CA PRO A 195 17.48 6.22 -21.11
C PRO A 195 17.43 6.99 -22.44
N ASP A 196 16.26 7.54 -22.77
CA ASP A 196 16.00 8.33 -23.98
C ASP A 196 16.18 7.56 -25.32
N SER A 197 16.35 6.24 -25.27
CA SER A 197 16.40 5.35 -26.44
C SER A 197 15.01 5.04 -27.01
N PRO A 198 14.89 4.57 -28.27
CA PRO A 198 13.61 4.10 -28.80
C PRO A 198 13.02 2.93 -27.99
N GLU A 199 13.87 2.08 -27.39
CA GLU A 199 13.44 0.98 -26.52
C GLU A 199 12.79 1.51 -25.24
N TRP A 200 13.33 2.59 -24.67
CA TRP A 200 12.75 3.30 -23.53
C TRP A 200 11.34 3.81 -23.84
N PHE A 201 11.14 4.48 -24.98
CA PHE A 201 9.81 4.98 -25.36
C PHE A 201 8.82 3.87 -25.69
N THR A 202 9.31 2.78 -26.29
CA THR A 202 8.50 1.57 -26.56
C THR A 202 8.04 0.95 -25.25
N TRP A 203 8.95 0.80 -24.30
CA TRP A 203 8.66 0.31 -22.96
C TRP A 203 7.66 1.22 -22.22
N LEU A 204 7.86 2.54 -22.23
CA LEU A 204 6.89 3.49 -21.66
C LEU A 204 5.51 3.36 -22.32
N GLY A 205 5.46 3.08 -23.62
CA GLY A 205 4.22 2.84 -24.36
C GLY A 205 3.40 1.67 -23.80
N THR A 206 4.05 0.67 -23.21
CA THR A 206 3.40 -0.47 -22.55
C THR A 206 2.81 -0.12 -21.18
N LEU A 207 3.26 0.98 -20.58
CA LEU A 207 2.95 1.33 -19.20
C LEU A 207 1.82 2.37 -19.10
N SER A 208 1.04 2.24 -18.03
CA SER A 208 0.03 3.22 -17.61
C SER A 208 0.52 4.08 -16.45
N SER A 209 1.47 3.60 -15.65
CA SER A 209 2.08 4.33 -14.54
C SER A 209 3.39 3.68 -14.09
N PHE A 210 4.30 4.49 -13.56
CA PHE A 210 5.57 4.04 -12.98
C PHE A 210 6.06 5.04 -11.92
N ARG A 211 6.99 4.62 -11.07
CA ARG A 211 7.65 5.46 -10.07
C ARG A 211 9.01 5.89 -10.59
N PHE A 212 9.36 7.15 -10.39
CA PHE A 212 10.66 7.69 -10.74
C PHE A 212 11.35 8.19 -9.48
N VAL A 213 12.60 7.75 -9.28
CA VAL A 213 13.50 8.16 -8.21
C VAL A 213 14.76 8.70 -8.89
N GLY A 214 14.80 10.02 -8.98
CA GLY A 214 15.88 10.77 -9.61
C GLY A 214 16.81 11.42 -8.60
N LYS A 215 17.83 12.13 -9.12
CA LYS A 215 18.81 12.86 -8.31
C LYS A 215 18.15 13.97 -7.49
N PHE A 216 17.19 14.66 -8.09
CA PHE A 216 16.55 15.82 -7.48
C PHE A 216 15.25 15.49 -6.73
N GLY A 217 14.87 14.21 -6.66
CA GLY A 217 13.74 13.76 -5.85
C GLY A 217 12.99 12.58 -6.47
N ARG A 218 11.83 12.29 -5.88
CA ARG A 218 10.96 11.19 -6.31
C ARG A 218 9.59 11.68 -6.75
N LEU A 219 9.01 11.03 -7.74
CA LEU A 219 7.67 11.30 -8.23
C LEU A 219 6.99 10.02 -8.74
N THR A 220 5.67 10.05 -8.89
CA THR A 220 4.91 8.98 -9.54
C THR A 220 4.35 9.50 -10.85
N VAL A 221 4.70 8.84 -11.94
CA VAL A 221 4.26 9.21 -13.28
C VAL A 221 3.08 8.34 -13.67
N HIS A 222 2.03 8.92 -14.20
CA HIS A 222 0.88 8.19 -14.74
C HIS A 222 0.44 8.78 -16.07
N ARG A 223 -0.06 7.92 -16.95
CA ARG A 223 -0.54 8.27 -18.28
C ARG A 223 -2.02 8.60 -18.20
N GLU A 224 -2.41 9.76 -18.70
CA GLU A 224 -3.82 10.12 -18.80
C GLU A 224 -4.54 9.16 -19.76
N SER A 225 -5.78 8.79 -19.42
CA SER A 225 -6.48 7.65 -20.02
C SER A 225 -6.39 7.59 -21.55
N GLN A 226 -6.13 6.40 -22.05
CA GLN A 226 -5.93 6.06 -23.48
C GLN A 226 -7.15 6.32 -24.40
N ARG A 227 -8.25 6.87 -23.87
CA ARG A 227 -9.39 7.34 -24.70
C ARG A 227 -9.04 8.53 -25.60
N TRP A 228 -7.87 9.14 -25.41
CA TRP A 228 -7.42 10.29 -26.20
C TRP A 228 -6.17 9.91 -27.02
N PRO A 229 -6.13 10.23 -28.33
CA PRO A 229 -5.00 9.91 -29.21
C PRO A 229 -3.68 10.63 -28.81
N ARG A 230 -3.74 11.57 -27.86
CA ARG A 230 -2.59 12.27 -27.25
C ARG A 230 -2.61 12.12 -25.73
N ALA A 231 -2.69 10.89 -25.24
CA ALA A 231 -2.57 10.57 -23.83
C ALA A 231 -1.25 11.13 -23.26
N ALA A 232 -1.35 12.23 -22.52
CA ALA A 232 -0.20 12.89 -21.92
C ALA A 232 0.14 12.25 -20.58
N TRP A 233 1.41 12.31 -20.21
CA TRP A 233 1.90 11.89 -18.92
C TRP A 233 1.81 13.02 -17.91
N ARG A 234 1.50 12.65 -16.66
CA ARG A 234 1.47 13.53 -15.51
C ARG A 234 2.31 12.94 -14.39
N ALA A 235 3.18 13.76 -13.84
CA ALA A 235 3.84 13.50 -12.58
C ALA A 235 2.92 13.92 -11.43
N HIS A 236 2.83 13.08 -10.42
CA HIS A 236 2.10 13.31 -9.19
C HIS A 236 3.03 13.08 -8.00
N ARG A 237 2.92 13.94 -6.99
CA ARG A 237 3.57 13.75 -5.69
C ARG A 237 2.71 14.28 -4.56
N GLN A 238 2.62 13.52 -3.48
CA GLN A 238 1.95 13.94 -2.26
C GLN A 238 2.98 14.49 -1.27
N ILE A 239 2.79 15.74 -0.84
CA ILE A 239 3.64 16.46 0.11
C ILE A 239 2.75 17.13 1.15
N ARG A 240 2.97 16.84 2.45
CA ARG A 240 2.28 17.51 3.58
C ARG A 240 0.76 17.69 3.37
N ASN A 241 0.08 16.62 2.94
CA ASN A 241 -1.37 16.57 2.66
C ASN A 241 -1.84 17.30 1.38
N HIS A 242 -0.93 17.81 0.55
CA HIS A 242 -1.22 18.37 -0.76
C HIS A 242 -0.74 17.45 -1.88
N SER A 243 -1.57 17.29 -2.91
CA SER A 243 -1.21 16.60 -4.15
C SER A 243 -0.76 17.61 -5.19
N TYR A 244 0.52 17.55 -5.54
CA TYR A 244 1.10 18.36 -6.60
C TYR A 244 1.11 17.54 -7.89
N ASN A 245 0.60 18.13 -8.96
CA ASN A 245 0.57 17.53 -10.29
C ASN A 245 1.38 18.39 -11.26
N HIS A 246 2.25 17.76 -12.04
CA HIS A 246 3.03 18.40 -13.08
C HIS A 246 2.82 17.67 -14.41
N ARG A 247 2.58 18.41 -15.49
CA ARG A 247 2.30 17.83 -16.81
C ARG A 247 3.62 17.63 -17.56
N LEU A 248 3.90 16.39 -17.98
CA LEU A 248 5.16 16.02 -18.65
C LEU A 248 5.04 16.05 -20.19
N GLY A 249 3.83 15.84 -20.72
CA GLY A 249 3.59 15.83 -22.17
C GLY A 249 3.44 14.43 -22.76
N PRO A 250 3.57 14.25 -24.09
CA PRO A 250 3.41 12.95 -24.75
C PRO A 250 4.59 12.00 -24.43
N THR A 251 4.43 10.71 -24.71
CA THR A 251 5.48 9.70 -24.46
C THR A 251 6.81 10.06 -25.12
N GLU A 252 6.79 10.61 -26.33
CA GLU A 252 7.98 11.00 -27.10
C GLU A 252 8.80 12.13 -26.46
N CYS A 253 8.18 12.96 -25.62
CA CYS A 253 8.86 14.05 -24.92
C CYS A 253 9.30 13.64 -23.50
N LEU A 254 9.04 12.40 -23.10
CA LEU A 254 9.30 11.93 -21.74
C LEU A 254 10.74 11.42 -21.61
N THR A 255 11.67 12.36 -21.68
CA THR A 255 13.09 12.10 -21.44
C THR A 255 13.40 12.12 -19.95
N ILE A 256 14.54 11.53 -19.59
CA ILE A 256 15.06 11.59 -18.22
C ILE A 256 15.24 13.04 -17.76
N ALA A 257 15.70 13.93 -18.62
CA ALA A 257 15.86 15.34 -18.28
C ALA A 257 14.53 15.99 -17.87
N VAL A 258 13.44 15.68 -18.57
CA VAL A 258 12.09 16.18 -18.25
C VAL A 258 11.58 15.60 -16.93
N LEU A 259 11.87 14.32 -16.66
CA LEU A 259 11.54 13.68 -15.38
C LEU A 259 12.31 14.30 -14.21
N GLU A 260 13.60 14.57 -14.37
CA GLU A 260 14.43 15.24 -13.36
C GLU A 260 13.98 16.68 -13.11
N GLN A 261 13.67 17.43 -14.18
CA GLN A 261 13.15 18.79 -14.05
C GLN A 261 11.82 18.81 -13.30
N ALA A 262 10.92 17.86 -13.60
CA ALA A 262 9.66 17.71 -12.87
C ALA A 262 9.88 17.26 -11.41
N ALA A 263 10.86 16.39 -11.16
CA ALA A 263 11.24 15.98 -9.81
C ALA A 263 11.75 17.16 -8.98
N ALA A 264 12.64 17.97 -9.55
CA ALA A 264 13.15 19.20 -8.93
C ALA A 264 12.02 20.21 -8.66
N ALA A 265 11.12 20.43 -9.64
CA ALA A 265 9.97 21.31 -9.48
C ALA A 265 9.05 20.84 -8.32
N LEU A 266 8.73 19.54 -8.28
CA LEU A 266 7.91 18.97 -7.21
C LEU A 266 8.64 18.97 -5.86
N GLN A 267 9.96 18.79 -5.85
CA GLN A 267 10.79 18.85 -4.64
C GLN A 267 10.85 20.28 -4.06
N SER A 268 10.80 21.32 -4.90
CA SER A 268 10.82 22.70 -4.43
C SER A 268 9.66 23.06 -3.48
N HIS A 269 8.51 22.37 -3.63
CA HIS A 269 7.33 22.51 -2.76
C HIS A 269 7.49 21.89 -1.36
N LEU A 270 8.62 21.24 -1.06
CA LEU A 270 8.93 20.74 0.28
C LEU A 270 9.52 21.80 1.21
N LYS A 271 9.95 22.96 0.68
CA LYS A 271 10.52 24.06 1.46
C LYS A 271 9.47 24.66 2.40
#